data_AF-A0A7S2K793-F1
#
_entry.id   AF-A0A7S2K793-F1
#
_cell.length_a   1.000
_cell.length_b   1.000
_cell.length_c   1.000
_cell.angle_alpha   90.00
_cell.angle_beta   90.00
_cell.angle_gamma   90.00
#
_symmetry.space_group_name_H-M   'P 1'
#
loop_
_entity.id
_entity.type
_entity.pdbx_description
1 polymer ?
#
loop_
_entity_poly.entity_id
_entity_poly.type
_entity_poly.pdbx_seq_one_letter_code
_entity_poly.pdbx_strand_id
1 'polypeptide(L)'
;MAFGCRLIGRLAESEKSHLESSAVWFTELPKSDREDGVPFELDDSDFARVGSDLKDAITAHIGKRLQEHGIDGVYLHEPKVLAVCVAHAHVEKPGGRRHRFSSEIFSREVREVREGEGKARQLAGHAFAVLQRDAYAALLLTHKHRLCGMRCARWVPWYCQWQDHALFRFGVPPWSAVTLRCQRAPPASDIIWANLHVTPRATAVRRMVFQVMLFVLSFSLVTPVVLVASALKVVRALREADAYTFGDQVHPGVWAVLERLGHSLP
;
A
#
# COMPACT_ATOMS: atom_id res chain seq x y z
N MET A 1 4.62 -0.42 -18.05
CA MET A 1 5.07 -0.97 -16.74
C MET A 1 6.28 -1.90 -16.79
N ALA A 2 6.52 -2.66 -17.87
CA ALA A 2 7.59 -3.66 -17.92
C ALA A 2 9.04 -3.17 -17.74
N PHE A 3 9.35 -1.89 -18.01
CA PHE A 3 10.73 -1.39 -17.97
C PHE A 3 11.24 -1.09 -16.56
N GLY A 4 10.42 -0.43 -15.71
CA GLY A 4 10.79 -0.12 -14.32
C GLY A 4 11.01 -1.37 -13.47
N CYS A 5 10.13 -2.37 -13.61
CA CYS A 5 10.29 -3.69 -12.97
C CYS A 5 11.58 -4.39 -13.41
N ARG A 6 11.97 -4.24 -14.68
CA ARG A 6 13.19 -4.85 -15.24
C ARG A 6 14.45 -4.13 -14.79
N LEU A 7 14.44 -2.80 -14.69
CA LEU A 7 15.58 -2.04 -14.17
C LEU A 7 15.79 -2.38 -12.69
N ILE A 8 14.74 -2.31 -11.86
CA ILE A 8 14.84 -2.65 -10.44
C ILE A 8 15.20 -4.12 -10.25
N GLY A 9 14.60 -5.03 -11.04
CA GLY A 9 14.94 -6.46 -11.00
C GLY A 9 16.40 -6.76 -11.37
N ARG A 10 16.94 -6.12 -12.40
CA ARG A 10 18.37 -6.27 -12.79
C ARG A 10 19.33 -5.66 -11.77
N LEU A 11 18.97 -4.51 -11.22
CA LEU A 11 19.72 -3.88 -10.13
C LEU A 11 19.70 -4.77 -8.88
N ALA A 12 18.58 -5.42 -8.60
CA ALA A 12 18.40 -6.41 -7.54
C ALA A 12 19.04 -7.78 -7.84
N GLU A 13 19.65 -8.02 -9.00
CA GLU A 13 20.41 -9.25 -9.26
C GLU A 13 21.94 -9.05 -9.10
N SER A 14 22.42 -7.81 -9.27
CA SER A 14 23.86 -7.51 -9.34
C SER A 14 24.48 -7.01 -8.03
N GLU A 15 23.74 -6.28 -7.18
CA GLU A 15 24.17 -5.76 -5.87
C GLU A 15 22.94 -5.63 -4.95
N LYS A 16 22.43 -6.77 -4.46
CA LYS A 16 21.08 -6.92 -3.88
C LYS A 16 20.71 -5.95 -2.76
N SER A 17 21.63 -5.57 -1.88
CA SER A 17 21.27 -4.83 -0.67
C SER A 17 21.29 -3.31 -0.84
N HIS A 18 22.28 -2.78 -1.57
CA HIS A 18 22.54 -1.33 -1.57
C HIS A 18 21.60 -0.54 -2.49
N LEU A 19 21.13 -1.14 -3.58
CA LEU A 19 20.24 -0.46 -4.53
C LEU A 19 18.80 -0.44 -4.02
N GLU A 20 18.38 -1.48 -3.28
CA GLU A 20 17.07 -1.52 -2.63
C GLU A 20 16.98 -0.50 -1.50
N SER A 21 18.05 -0.39 -0.70
CA SER A 21 18.12 0.57 0.40
C SER A 21 18.16 2.03 -0.07
N SER A 22 18.70 2.31 -1.26
CA SER A 22 18.83 3.66 -1.82
C SER A 22 17.66 4.06 -2.72
N ALA A 23 16.73 3.15 -2.97
CA ALA A 23 15.54 3.40 -3.76
C ALA A 23 14.44 4.12 -2.97
N VAL A 24 13.87 5.12 -3.62
CA VAL A 24 12.80 5.97 -3.08
C VAL A 24 11.59 5.89 -3.99
N TRP A 25 10.41 5.75 -3.39
CA TRP A 25 9.14 5.65 -4.06
C TRP A 25 8.33 6.94 -3.88
N PHE A 26 8.05 7.59 -5.00
CA PHE A 26 7.16 8.74 -5.09
C PHE A 26 5.77 8.28 -5.49
N THR A 27 4.78 8.73 -4.75
CA THR A 27 3.35 8.47 -4.99
C THR A 27 2.60 9.80 -5.12
N GLU A 28 1.38 9.73 -5.64
CA GLU A 28 0.52 10.90 -5.88
C GLU A 28 1.02 11.83 -7.00
N LEU A 29 1.73 11.28 -7.99
CA LEU A 29 1.91 12.02 -9.25
C LEU A 29 0.54 12.28 -9.89
N PRO A 30 0.33 13.47 -10.46
CA PRO A 30 -0.97 13.86 -10.95
C PRO A 30 -1.30 13.01 -12.19
N LYS A 31 -2.43 12.30 -12.16
CA LYS A 31 -2.84 11.40 -13.26
C LYS A 31 -3.76 12.10 -14.26
N SER A 32 -4.40 13.17 -13.81
CA SER A 32 -5.41 13.93 -14.54
C SER A 32 -5.32 15.39 -14.15
N ASP A 33 -5.91 16.23 -14.99
CA ASP A 33 -6.21 17.61 -14.62
C ASP A 33 -7.07 17.62 -13.35
N ARG A 34 -6.82 18.60 -12.47
CA ARG A 34 -7.55 18.77 -11.23
C ARG A 34 -8.90 19.46 -11.45
N GLU A 35 -8.99 20.33 -12.44
CA GLU A 35 -10.20 21.10 -12.75
C GLU A 35 -11.20 20.22 -13.51
N ASP A 36 -10.75 19.61 -14.61
CA ASP A 36 -11.65 18.86 -15.50
C ASP A 36 -11.68 17.36 -15.22
N GLY A 37 -10.72 16.84 -14.42
CA GLY A 37 -10.59 15.40 -14.17
C GLY A 37 -10.13 14.59 -15.38
N VAL A 38 -9.78 15.24 -16.50
CA VAL A 38 -9.34 14.60 -17.74
C VAL A 38 -7.94 14.00 -17.53
N PRO A 39 -7.74 12.69 -17.75
CA PRO A 39 -6.43 12.06 -17.62
C PRO A 39 -5.40 12.69 -18.56
N PHE A 40 -4.15 12.81 -18.11
CA PHE A 40 -3.07 13.26 -18.99
C PHE A 40 -2.69 12.15 -19.96
N GLU A 41 -2.83 12.45 -21.25
CA GLU A 41 -2.27 11.65 -22.34
C GLU A 41 -0.87 12.16 -22.64
N LEU A 42 0.14 11.37 -22.27
CA LEU A 42 1.55 11.73 -22.41
C LEU A 42 2.21 10.86 -23.47
N ASP A 43 3.09 11.47 -24.26
CA ASP A 43 3.99 10.77 -25.15
C ASP A 43 5.32 10.43 -24.45
N ASP A 44 6.21 9.71 -25.14
CA ASP A 44 7.49 9.29 -24.55
C ASP A 44 8.43 10.49 -24.25
N SER A 45 8.27 11.62 -24.95
CA SER A 45 9.03 12.84 -24.70
C SER A 45 8.58 13.53 -23.41
N ASP A 46 7.27 13.54 -23.14
CA ASP A 46 6.70 14.05 -21.89
C ASP A 46 7.15 13.21 -20.70
N PHE A 47 7.16 11.88 -20.82
CA PHE A 47 7.67 11.00 -19.76
C PHE A 47 9.15 11.24 -19.48
N ALA A 48 9.96 11.43 -20.54
CA ALA A 48 11.37 11.75 -20.40
C ALA A 48 11.57 13.09 -19.69
N ARG A 49 10.77 14.11 -20.04
CA ARG A 49 10.78 15.42 -19.40
C ARG A 49 10.41 15.34 -17.92
N VAL A 50 9.31 14.66 -17.56
CA VAL A 50 8.91 14.45 -16.16
C VAL A 50 10.02 13.73 -15.38
N GLY A 51 10.66 12.73 -15.98
CA GLY A 51 11.77 12.01 -15.37
C GLY A 51 12.99 12.92 -15.12
N SER A 52 13.35 13.76 -16.09
CA SER A 52 14.46 14.72 -15.97
C SER A 52 14.18 15.78 -14.92
N ASP A 53 13.01 16.42 -14.99
CA ASP A 53 12.61 17.46 -14.05
C ASP A 53 12.60 16.89 -12.61
N LEU A 54 12.08 15.67 -12.42
CA LEU A 54 12.05 15.02 -11.12
C LEU A 54 13.46 14.71 -10.61
N LYS A 55 14.36 14.25 -11.50
CA LYS A 55 15.77 14.02 -11.18
C LYS A 55 16.46 15.30 -10.70
N ASP A 56 16.27 16.40 -11.41
CA ASP A 56 16.87 17.69 -11.10
C ASP A 56 16.33 18.25 -9.78
N ALA A 57 15.01 18.15 -9.57
CA ALA A 57 14.38 18.55 -8.32
C ALA A 57 14.90 17.74 -7.12
N ILE A 58 15.06 16.42 -7.27
CA ILE A 58 15.60 15.54 -6.21
C ILE A 58 17.04 15.95 -5.89
N THR A 59 17.86 16.14 -6.94
CA THR A 59 19.27 16.54 -6.81
C THR A 59 19.40 17.88 -6.09
N ALA A 60 18.62 18.88 -6.51
CA ALA A 60 18.58 20.19 -5.89
C ALA A 60 18.11 20.13 -4.42
N HIS A 61 17.11 19.29 -4.11
CA HIS A 61 16.62 19.12 -2.75
C HIS A 61 17.70 18.50 -1.84
N ILE A 62 18.37 17.44 -2.29
CA ILE A 62 19.47 16.83 -1.53
C ILE A 62 20.58 17.86 -1.31
N GLY A 63 21.01 18.56 -2.36
CA GLY A 63 22.05 19.59 -2.28
C GLY A 63 21.71 20.68 -1.25
N LYS A 64 20.48 21.20 -1.29
CA LYS A 64 19.99 22.17 -0.31
C LYS A 64 20.06 21.63 1.12
N ARG A 65 19.65 20.37 1.33
CA ARG A 65 19.67 19.77 2.67
C ARG A 65 21.08 19.50 3.19
N LEU A 66 22.00 19.09 2.32
CA LEU A 66 23.42 18.95 2.70
C LEU A 66 23.98 20.30 3.20
N GLN A 67 23.67 21.39 2.50
CA GLN A 67 24.01 22.76 2.94
C GLN A 67 23.36 23.12 4.27
N GLU A 68 22.06 22.84 4.46
CA GLU A 68 21.34 23.13 5.71
C GLU A 68 21.94 22.38 6.93
N HIS A 69 22.56 21.22 6.71
CA HIS A 69 23.20 20.42 7.77
C HIS A 69 24.69 20.70 7.96
N GLY A 70 25.27 21.66 7.23
CA GLY A 70 26.70 21.98 7.31
C GLY A 70 27.61 20.83 6.90
N ILE A 71 27.11 19.91 6.06
CA ILE A 71 27.91 18.81 5.55
C ILE A 71 28.66 19.35 4.34
N ASP A 72 29.87 19.85 4.57
CA ASP A 72 30.70 20.43 3.52
C ASP A 72 30.96 19.41 2.41
N GLY A 73 30.85 19.87 1.15
CA GLY A 73 31.01 19.07 -0.06
C GLY A 73 32.39 18.42 -0.24
N VAL A 74 33.33 18.67 0.69
CA VAL A 74 34.66 18.05 0.72
C VAL A 74 34.58 16.53 0.94
N TYR A 75 33.59 16.04 1.69
CA TYR A 75 33.45 14.61 2.02
C TYR A 75 32.39 13.86 1.22
N LEU A 76 31.54 14.59 0.50
CA LEU A 76 30.46 14.00 -0.29
C LEU A 76 30.66 14.33 -1.75
N HIS A 77 30.78 13.30 -2.58
CA HIS A 77 30.59 13.45 -4.02
C HIS A 77 29.25 14.15 -4.30
N GLU A 78 29.20 14.86 -5.41
CA GLU A 78 27.98 15.54 -5.87
C GLU A 78 26.79 14.57 -5.82
N PRO A 79 25.64 14.99 -5.26
CA PRO A 79 24.49 14.13 -5.12
C PRO A 79 24.06 13.63 -6.49
N LYS A 80 24.18 12.33 -6.72
CA LYS A 80 23.84 11.71 -8.01
C LYS A 80 22.62 10.82 -7.87
N VAL A 81 21.58 11.16 -8.63
CA VAL A 81 20.44 10.29 -8.89
C VAL A 81 20.82 9.36 -10.04
N LEU A 82 20.91 8.06 -9.78
CA LEU A 82 21.35 7.07 -10.77
C LEU A 82 20.28 6.85 -11.83
N ALA A 83 19.02 6.72 -11.41
CA ALA A 83 17.91 6.48 -12.30
C ALA A 83 16.62 7.06 -11.73
N VAL A 84 15.72 7.48 -12.64
CA VAL A 84 14.33 7.82 -12.33
C VAL A 84 13.44 7.03 -13.29
N CYS A 85 12.44 6.36 -12.75
CA CYS A 85 11.48 5.54 -13.48
C CYS A 85 10.06 6.03 -13.18
N VAL A 86 9.40 6.63 -14.16
CA VAL A 86 8.00 7.05 -14.04
C VAL A 86 7.10 5.89 -14.46
N ALA A 87 6.18 5.49 -13.59
CA ALA A 87 5.24 4.41 -13.90
C ALA A 87 4.11 4.94 -14.77
N HIS A 88 3.83 4.22 -15.86
CA HIS A 88 2.74 4.50 -16.79
C HIS A 88 1.77 3.32 -16.84
N ALA A 89 0.49 3.61 -17.03
CA ALA A 89 -0.56 2.65 -17.31
C ALA A 89 -0.91 2.69 -18.80
N HIS A 90 -1.16 1.52 -19.39
CA HIS A 90 -1.79 1.45 -20.70
C HIS A 90 -3.30 1.53 -20.52
N VAL A 91 -3.93 2.50 -21.18
CA VAL A 91 -5.37 2.59 -21.26
C VAL A 91 -5.82 1.96 -22.55
N GLU A 92 -6.46 0.80 -22.45
CA GLU A 92 -7.20 0.24 -23.57
C GLU A 92 -8.51 1.01 -23.72
N LYS A 93 -8.78 1.50 -24.93
CA LYS A 93 -10.02 2.23 -25.21
C LYS A 93 -11.23 1.33 -24.88
N PRO A 94 -12.24 1.84 -24.15
CA PRO A 94 -13.43 1.08 -23.79
C PRO A 94 -14.18 0.69 -25.08
N GLY A 95 -14.09 -0.58 -25.47
CA GLY A 95 -14.60 -1.10 -26.74
C GLY A 95 -13.89 -2.38 -27.21
N GLY A 96 -12.67 -2.65 -26.73
CA GLY A 96 -11.99 -3.94 -26.91
C GLY A 96 -12.47 -4.99 -25.90
N ARG A 97 -12.73 -6.23 -26.36
CA ARG A 97 -13.18 -7.34 -25.51
C ARG A 97 -12.23 -7.60 -24.32
N ARG A 98 -12.84 -7.95 -23.19
CA ARG A 98 -12.30 -8.28 -21.84
C ARG A 98 -10.79 -8.53 -21.76
N HIS A 99 -10.19 -7.75 -20.87
CA HIS A 99 -8.81 -7.76 -20.40
C HIS A 99 -8.27 -9.15 -20.05
N ARG A 100 -7.20 -9.56 -20.75
CA ARG A 100 -6.17 -10.45 -20.19
C ARG A 100 -5.06 -9.54 -19.66
N PHE A 101 -4.95 -9.40 -18.35
CA PHE A 101 -3.69 -8.98 -17.75
C PHE A 101 -2.69 -10.10 -18.01
N SER A 102 -1.96 -10.03 -19.12
CA SER A 102 -0.87 -10.97 -19.37
C SER A 102 0.28 -10.61 -18.46
N SER A 103 0.51 -11.44 -17.45
CA SER A 103 1.72 -11.45 -16.63
C SER A 103 2.85 -12.25 -17.29
N GLU A 104 2.83 -12.44 -18.61
CA GLU A 104 3.97 -13.02 -19.34
C GLU A 104 5.11 -12.01 -19.44
N ILE A 105 5.89 -11.88 -18.38
CA ILE A 105 7.24 -11.30 -18.44
C ILE A 105 8.14 -12.10 -17.52
N PHE A 106 8.61 -13.25 -17.98
CA PHE A 106 9.86 -13.82 -17.50
C PHE A 106 10.42 -14.78 -18.57
N SER A 107 11.13 -14.21 -19.54
CA SER A 107 12.40 -14.72 -20.09
C SER A 107 12.69 -14.13 -21.46
N ARG A 108 13.95 -13.71 -21.60
CA ARG A 108 14.72 -13.55 -22.85
C ARG A 108 14.41 -12.40 -23.79
N GLU A 109 15.53 -11.86 -24.27
CA GLU A 109 15.75 -10.84 -25.28
C GLU A 109 15.26 -9.42 -24.98
N VAL A 110 16.27 -8.60 -24.63
CA VAL A 110 16.37 -7.20 -25.03
C VAL A 110 16.33 -7.14 -26.56
N ARG A 111 15.16 -7.39 -27.13
CA ARG A 111 14.77 -6.68 -28.34
C ARG A 111 14.34 -5.31 -27.88
N GLU A 112 14.86 -4.29 -28.57
CA GLU A 112 14.25 -2.97 -28.66
C GLU A 112 12.75 -3.12 -28.47
N VAL A 113 12.20 -2.44 -27.46
CA VAL A 113 10.76 -2.28 -27.34
C VAL A 113 10.35 -1.71 -28.68
N ARG A 114 9.81 -2.57 -29.56
CA ARG A 114 9.23 -2.16 -30.83
C ARG A 114 8.38 -0.96 -30.49
N GLU A 115 8.75 0.17 -31.08
CA GLU A 115 7.96 1.39 -31.11
C GLU A 115 6.55 0.99 -31.54
N GLY A 116 5.71 0.72 -30.56
CA GLY A 116 4.28 0.59 -30.78
C GLY A 116 3.82 2.00 -31.06
N GLU A 117 3.91 2.40 -32.32
CA GLU A 117 3.64 3.75 -32.82
C GLU A 117 2.44 4.39 -32.10
N GLY A 118 2.71 5.49 -31.39
CA GLY A 118 1.73 6.54 -31.09
C GLY A 118 0.60 6.22 -30.10
N LYS A 119 0.62 5.13 -29.33
CA LYS A 119 -0.42 4.93 -28.31
C LYS A 119 -0.15 5.81 -27.08
N ALA A 120 -0.99 6.84 -26.92
CA ALA A 120 -1.04 7.67 -25.71
C ALA A 120 -1.02 6.81 -24.44
N ARG A 121 -0.15 7.19 -23.50
CA ARG A 121 0.01 6.50 -22.21
C ARG A 121 -0.45 7.43 -21.11
N GLN A 122 -1.03 6.87 -20.05
CA GLN A 122 -1.44 7.65 -18.89
C GLN A 122 -0.46 7.46 -17.74
N LEU A 123 -0.29 8.49 -16.92
CA LEU A 123 0.50 8.40 -15.70
C LEU A 123 -0.18 7.45 -14.70
N ALA A 124 0.59 6.49 -14.18
CA ALA A 124 0.09 5.60 -13.13
C ALA A 124 0.01 6.29 -11.77
N GLY A 125 0.63 7.48 -11.61
CA GLY A 125 0.68 8.22 -10.35
C GLY A 125 1.85 7.84 -9.43
N HIS A 126 2.83 7.11 -9.94
CA HIS A 126 3.97 6.61 -9.18
C HIS A 126 5.27 6.82 -9.95
N ALA A 127 6.36 7.09 -9.24
CA ALA A 127 7.71 7.11 -9.78
C ALA A 127 8.69 6.54 -8.76
N PHE A 128 9.79 5.98 -9.25
CA PHE A 128 10.85 5.42 -8.43
C PHE A 128 12.14 6.14 -8.79
N ALA A 129 12.93 6.52 -7.78
CA ALA A 129 14.27 7.03 -8.00
C ALA A 129 15.27 6.18 -7.24
N VAL A 130 16.40 5.88 -7.88
CA VAL A 130 17.52 5.18 -7.26
C VAL A 130 18.64 6.19 -7.07
N LEU A 131 19.11 6.32 -5.83
CA LEU A 131 20.14 7.27 -5.45
C LEU A 131 21.48 6.57 -5.36
N GLN A 132 22.57 7.30 -5.55
CA GLN A 132 23.91 6.71 -5.47
C GLN A 132 24.25 6.20 -4.06
N ARG A 133 23.64 6.78 -3.02
CA ARG A 133 23.92 6.44 -1.62
C ARG A 133 22.63 6.39 -0.81
N ASP A 134 22.58 5.44 0.12
CA ASP A 134 21.47 5.30 1.09
C ASP A 134 21.29 6.56 1.96
N ALA A 135 22.40 7.24 2.27
CA ALA A 135 22.38 8.48 3.04
C ALA A 135 21.53 9.56 2.35
N TYR A 136 21.51 9.61 1.01
CA TYR A 136 20.68 10.57 0.28
C TYR A 136 19.19 10.20 0.35
N ALA A 137 18.85 8.91 0.36
CA ALA A 137 17.48 8.46 0.56
C ALA A 137 17.00 8.85 1.95
N ALA A 138 17.82 8.58 2.98
CA ALA A 138 17.54 9.03 4.34
C ALA A 138 17.37 10.55 4.41
N LEU A 139 18.23 11.33 3.75
CA LEU A 139 18.15 12.79 3.71
C LEU A 139 16.85 13.31 3.06
N LEU A 140 16.40 12.71 1.97
CA LEU A 140 15.10 13.03 1.35
C LEU A 140 13.93 12.71 2.29
N LEU A 141 14.04 11.59 3.01
CA LEU A 141 13.01 11.11 3.92
C LEU A 141 13.04 11.80 5.30
N THR A 142 14.12 12.54 5.62
CA THR A 142 14.17 13.37 6.84
C THR A 142 13.21 14.55 6.71
N HIS A 143 11.96 14.30 7.05
CA HIS A 143 10.98 15.34 7.22
C HIS A 143 11.44 16.26 8.35
N LYS A 144 11.33 17.59 8.15
CA LYS A 144 11.51 18.56 9.23
C LYS A 144 10.40 18.32 10.25
N HIS A 145 10.59 17.37 11.17
CA HIS A 145 9.84 17.28 12.42
C HIS A 145 10.25 18.46 13.33
N ARG A 146 10.12 19.71 12.84
CA ARG A 146 10.29 20.92 13.66
C ARG A 146 9.24 21.00 14.78
N LEU A 147 8.20 20.16 14.74
CA LEU A 147 7.17 20.04 15.78
C LEU A 147 7.31 18.78 16.65
N CYS A 148 8.27 17.88 16.39
CA CYS A 148 8.57 16.77 17.31
C CYS A 148 9.77 17.12 18.21
N GLY A 149 9.80 18.36 18.70
CA GLY A 149 10.82 18.89 19.61
C GLY A 149 10.76 18.32 21.03
N MET A 150 10.09 17.19 21.27
CA MET A 150 10.04 16.54 22.56
C MET A 150 10.36 15.06 22.40
N ARG A 151 11.60 14.68 22.73
CA ARG A 151 12.08 13.41 23.32
C ARG A 151 11.19 12.14 23.16
N CYS A 152 10.67 11.85 21.97
CA CYS A 152 9.89 10.64 21.70
C CYS A 152 10.82 9.46 21.34
N ALA A 153 11.64 9.03 22.29
CA ALA A 153 12.43 7.80 22.15
C ALA A 153 11.72 6.57 22.76
N ARG A 154 10.53 6.71 23.35
CA ARG A 154 9.89 5.59 24.08
C ARG A 154 8.40 5.40 23.84
N TRP A 155 7.72 6.40 23.29
CA TRP A 155 6.30 6.33 22.97
C TRP A 155 6.06 7.10 21.67
N VAL A 156 6.50 6.53 20.55
CA VAL A 156 5.98 6.96 19.26
C VAL A 156 4.58 6.36 19.18
N PRO A 157 3.52 7.16 19.21
CA PRO A 157 2.17 6.63 19.11
C PRO A 157 2.06 5.86 17.78
N TRP A 158 1.38 4.72 17.78
CA TRP A 158 1.00 3.93 16.61
C TRP A 158 0.55 4.73 15.37
N TYR A 159 -0.03 5.93 15.54
CA TYR A 159 -0.40 6.81 14.42
C TYR A 159 0.79 7.53 13.75
N CYS A 160 1.93 7.70 14.42
CA CYS A 160 3.14 8.28 13.83
C CYS A 160 3.87 7.30 12.90
N GLN A 161 3.69 5.98 13.08
CA GLN A 161 4.11 4.97 12.07
C GLN A 161 3.35 5.12 10.74
N TRP A 162 2.23 5.85 10.71
CA TRP A 162 1.48 6.08 9.47
C TRP A 162 2.08 7.22 8.62
N GLN A 163 3.17 7.85 9.08
CA GLN A 163 3.85 8.94 8.39
C GLN A 163 5.29 8.56 7.98
N ASP A 164 5.50 7.37 7.44
CA ASP A 164 6.76 7.00 6.76
C ASP A 164 6.91 7.69 5.39
N HIS A 165 6.23 8.82 5.18
CA HIS A 165 6.29 9.60 3.95
C HIS A 165 6.74 11.04 4.23
N ALA A 166 7.73 11.49 3.47
CA ALA A 166 8.08 12.89 3.35
C ALA A 166 7.28 13.54 2.22
N LEU A 167 6.94 14.83 2.37
CA LEU A 167 6.33 15.61 1.30
C LEU A 167 7.42 16.23 0.43
N PHE A 168 7.38 15.92 -0.86
CA PHE A 168 8.33 16.42 -1.84
C PHE A 168 7.61 17.33 -2.84
N ARG A 169 7.99 18.61 -2.91
CA ARG A 169 7.39 19.55 -3.85
C ARG A 169 8.17 19.52 -5.16
N PHE A 170 7.44 19.35 -6.25
CA PHE A 170 7.93 19.20 -7.61
C PHE A 170 7.14 20.11 -8.56
N GLY A 171 7.80 20.58 -9.62
CA GLY A 171 7.22 21.47 -10.62
C GLY A 171 7.70 22.92 -10.48
N VAL A 172 7.84 23.58 -11.63
CA VAL A 172 8.24 25.00 -11.73
C VAL A 172 7.03 25.77 -12.26
N PRO A 173 6.67 26.93 -11.68
CA PRO A 173 5.69 27.82 -12.29
C PRO A 173 6.02 28.06 -13.79
N PRO A 174 5.02 28.14 -14.69
CA PRO A 174 3.58 28.20 -14.44
C PRO A 174 2.89 26.84 -14.19
N TRP A 175 3.63 25.74 -14.22
CA TRP A 175 3.06 24.40 -14.03
C TRP A 175 2.77 24.19 -12.54
N SER A 176 1.62 23.58 -12.23
CA SER A 176 1.15 23.46 -10.85
C SER A 176 2.20 22.76 -9.98
N ALA A 177 2.62 23.41 -8.89
CA ALA A 177 3.51 22.79 -7.92
C ALA A 177 2.78 21.59 -7.30
N VAL A 178 3.24 20.38 -7.63
CA VAL A 178 2.68 19.14 -7.10
C VAL A 178 3.45 18.77 -5.83
N THR A 179 2.71 18.38 -4.80
CA THR A 179 3.31 17.77 -3.62
C THR A 179 3.19 16.26 -3.75
N LEU A 180 4.32 15.59 -3.97
CA LEU A 180 4.44 14.14 -4.03
C LEU A 180 4.67 13.60 -2.62
N ARG A 181 4.17 12.38 -2.36
CA ARG A 181 4.53 11.62 -1.17
C ARG A 181 5.72 10.75 -1.49
N CYS A 182 6.78 10.90 -0.72
CA CYS A 182 8.07 10.26 -0.89
C CYS A 182 8.29 9.29 0.27
N GLN A 183 8.48 8.01 0.00
CA GLN A 183 8.76 6.97 1.01
C GLN A 183 9.86 6.05 0.52
N ARG A 184 10.41 5.19 1.38
CA ARG A 184 11.37 4.19 0.92
C ARG A 184 10.68 3.20 -0.02
N ALA A 185 11.33 2.83 -1.11
CA ALA A 185 10.78 1.82 -2.00
C ALA A 185 10.82 0.46 -1.29
N PRO A 186 9.69 -0.29 -1.23
CA PRO A 186 9.75 -1.67 -0.79
C PRO A 186 10.51 -2.52 -1.83
N PRO A 187 10.99 -3.72 -1.43
CA PRO A 187 11.59 -4.66 -2.37
C PRO A 187 10.68 -4.91 -3.56
N ALA A 188 11.27 -5.09 -4.75
CA ALA A 188 10.48 -5.25 -5.98
C ALA A 188 9.57 -6.49 -5.97
N SER A 189 9.92 -7.52 -5.20
CA SER A 189 9.12 -8.72 -4.96
C SER A 189 7.84 -8.44 -4.18
N ASP A 190 7.86 -7.43 -3.33
CA ASP A 190 6.77 -7.12 -2.40
C ASP A 190 5.76 -6.16 -3.04
N ILE A 191 6.14 -5.53 -4.15
CA ILE A 191 5.27 -4.63 -4.92
C ILE A 191 4.33 -5.47 -5.78
N ILE A 192 3.04 -5.41 -5.45
CA ILE A 192 1.97 -5.90 -6.33
C ILE A 192 1.77 -4.89 -7.46
N TRP A 193 2.57 -5.02 -8.53
CA TRP A 193 2.59 -4.10 -9.67
C TRP A 193 1.22 -3.90 -10.32
N ALA A 194 0.38 -4.94 -10.32
CA ALA A 194 -0.99 -4.86 -10.82
C ALA A 194 -1.83 -3.82 -10.06
N ASN A 195 -1.55 -3.58 -8.78
CA ASN A 195 -2.30 -2.65 -7.93
C ASN A 195 -1.73 -1.24 -7.92
N LEU A 196 -0.65 -0.95 -8.64
CA LEU A 196 0.00 0.36 -8.62
C LEU A 196 -0.92 1.47 -9.16
N HIS A 197 -1.90 1.15 -10.00
CA HIS A 197 -2.83 2.16 -10.52
C HIS A 197 -3.91 2.57 -9.50
N VAL A 198 -4.13 1.77 -8.44
CA VAL A 198 -5.21 1.97 -7.46
C VAL A 198 -4.90 3.20 -6.62
N THR A 199 -5.84 4.16 -6.61
CA THR A 199 -5.67 5.38 -5.80
C THR A 199 -5.81 5.07 -4.31
N PRO A 200 -5.15 5.84 -3.42
CA PRO A 200 -5.29 5.66 -1.97
C PRO A 200 -6.74 5.69 -1.49
N ARG A 201 -7.58 6.54 -2.13
CA ARG A 201 -9.01 6.60 -1.86
C ARG A 201 -9.72 5.29 -2.20
N ALA A 202 -9.45 4.71 -3.37
CA ALA A 202 -10.02 3.43 -3.75
C ALA A 202 -9.58 2.30 -2.81
N THR A 203 -8.30 2.29 -2.39
CA THR A 203 -7.79 1.33 -1.40
C THR A 203 -8.49 1.50 -0.04
N ALA A 204 -8.69 2.74 0.42
CA ALA A 204 -9.42 3.01 1.67
C ALA A 204 -10.87 2.52 1.61
N VAL A 205 -11.57 2.78 0.50
CA VAL A 205 -12.94 2.28 0.28
C VAL A 205 -12.98 0.76 0.29
N ARG A 206 -12.07 0.08 -0.46
CA ARG A 206 -11.98 -1.38 -0.45
C ARG A 206 -11.74 -1.93 0.95
N ARG A 207 -10.82 -1.31 1.71
CA ARG A 207 -10.53 -1.70 3.10
C ARG A 207 -11.77 -1.56 3.99
N MET A 208 -12.51 -0.45 3.87
CA MET A 208 -13.75 -0.23 4.61
C MET A 208 -14.79 -1.30 4.26
N VAL A 209 -14.98 -1.60 2.97
CA VAL A 209 -15.90 -2.66 2.52
C VAL A 209 -15.53 -4.02 3.12
N PHE A 210 -14.25 -4.41 3.06
CA PHE A 210 -13.79 -5.66 3.66
C PHE A 210 -13.98 -5.68 5.18
N GLN A 211 -13.72 -4.58 5.87
CA GLN A 211 -13.96 -4.48 7.32
C GLN A 211 -15.44 -4.64 7.67
N VAL A 212 -16.34 -4.01 6.91
CA VAL A 212 -17.78 -4.18 7.10
C VAL A 212 -18.20 -5.64 6.85
N MET A 213 -17.71 -6.27 5.78
CA MET A 213 -17.99 -7.68 5.50
C MET A 213 -17.51 -8.60 6.62
N LEU A 214 -16.28 -8.41 7.10
CA LEU A 214 -15.74 -9.18 8.22
C LEU A 214 -16.52 -8.96 9.51
N PHE A 215 -16.97 -7.73 9.77
CA PHE A 215 -17.82 -7.42 10.91
C PHE A 215 -19.16 -8.18 10.84
N VAL A 216 -19.84 -8.14 9.69
CA VAL A 216 -21.10 -8.86 9.47
C VAL A 216 -20.90 -10.37 9.64
N LEU A 217 -19.83 -10.92 9.05
CA LEU A 217 -19.49 -12.34 9.19
C LEU A 217 -19.20 -12.73 10.65
N SER A 218 -18.44 -11.90 11.37
CA SER A 218 -18.15 -12.14 12.79
C SER A 218 -19.43 -12.11 13.61
N PHE A 219 -20.32 -11.16 13.35
CA PHE A 219 -21.60 -11.04 14.04
C PHE A 219 -22.51 -12.25 13.75
N SER A 220 -22.59 -12.70 12.50
CA SER A 220 -23.43 -13.84 12.12
C SER A 220 -22.93 -15.18 12.68
N LEU A 221 -21.62 -15.31 12.92
CA LEU A 221 -21.03 -16.51 13.54
C LEU A 221 -21.13 -16.49 15.07
N VAL A 222 -20.92 -15.34 15.71
CA VAL A 222 -20.91 -15.23 17.19
C VAL A 222 -22.32 -15.24 17.78
N THR A 223 -23.27 -14.57 17.13
CA THR A 223 -24.66 -14.49 17.62
C THR A 223 -25.30 -15.85 17.88
N PRO A 224 -25.28 -16.84 16.98
CA PRO A 224 -25.90 -18.15 17.24
C PRO A 224 -25.21 -18.90 18.39
N VAL A 225 -23.89 -18.81 18.51
CA VAL A 225 -23.15 -19.44 19.63
C VAL A 225 -23.58 -18.86 20.97
N VAL A 226 -23.70 -17.52 21.05
CA VAL A 226 -24.16 -16.84 22.26
C VAL A 226 -25.61 -17.17 22.57
N LEU A 227 -26.49 -17.23 21.55
CA LEU A 227 -27.89 -17.62 21.72
C LEU A 227 -28.03 -19.05 22.22
N VAL A 228 -27.31 -20.01 21.64
CA VAL A 228 -27.32 -21.43 22.08
C VAL A 228 -26.79 -21.55 23.50
N ALA A 229 -25.68 -20.90 23.82
CA ALA A 229 -25.12 -20.93 25.17
C ALA A 229 -26.09 -20.32 26.21
N SER A 230 -26.80 -19.25 25.84
CA SER A 230 -27.79 -18.61 26.71
C SER A 230 -29.04 -19.48 26.88
N ALA A 231 -29.53 -20.11 25.81
CA ALA A 231 -30.64 -21.04 25.86
C ALA A 231 -30.32 -22.27 26.75
N LEU A 232 -29.13 -22.84 26.61
CA LEU A 232 -28.67 -23.96 27.44
C LEU A 232 -28.61 -23.57 28.93
N LYS A 233 -28.21 -22.34 29.27
CA LYS A 233 -28.23 -21.85 30.65
C LYS A 233 -29.65 -21.76 31.21
N VAL A 234 -30.61 -21.25 30.43
CA VAL A 234 -32.02 -21.17 30.84
C VAL A 234 -32.61 -22.56 31.07
N VAL A 235 -32.37 -23.50 30.14
CA VAL A 235 -32.84 -24.89 30.27
C VAL A 235 -32.28 -25.56 31.52
N ARG A 236 -30.99 -25.35 31.83
CA ARG A 236 -30.38 -25.87 33.07
C ARG A 236 -31.04 -25.27 34.31
N ALA A 237 -31.25 -23.95 34.34
CA ALA A 237 -31.89 -23.28 35.47
C ALA A 237 -33.34 -23.76 35.71
N LEU A 238 -34.12 -23.97 34.64
CA LEU A 238 -35.47 -24.54 34.75
C LEU A 238 -35.43 -25.97 35.29
N ARG A 239 -34.50 -26.81 34.83
CA ARG A 239 -34.35 -28.18 35.33
C ARG A 239 -33.99 -28.22 36.82
N GLU A 240 -33.14 -27.31 37.28
CA GLU A 240 -32.79 -27.17 38.70
C GLU A 240 -33.98 -26.70 39.55
N ALA A 241 -34.79 -25.78 39.04
CA ALA A 241 -36.01 -25.32 39.71
C ALA A 241 -37.07 -26.43 39.80
N ASP A 242 -37.30 -27.17 38.72
CA ASP A 242 -38.25 -28.29 38.71
C ASP A 242 -37.80 -29.40 39.66
N ALA A 243 -36.50 -29.72 39.70
CA ALA A 243 -35.96 -30.69 40.66
C ALA A 243 -36.23 -30.30 42.12
N TYR A 244 -36.22 -29.00 42.42
CA TYR A 244 -36.54 -28.49 43.76
C TYR A 244 -38.03 -28.57 44.08
N THR A 245 -38.89 -28.36 43.08
CA THR A 245 -40.36 -28.31 43.26
C THR A 245 -40.99 -29.70 43.31
N PHE A 246 -40.37 -30.69 42.68
CA PHE A 246 -40.91 -32.05 42.52
C PHE A 246 -40.24 -33.11 43.42
N GLY A 247 -39.26 -32.71 44.25
CA GLY A 247 -38.48 -33.59 45.11
C GLY A 247 -39.27 -34.43 46.12
N ASP A 248 -40.53 -34.09 46.41
CA ASP A 248 -41.35 -34.85 47.36
C ASP A 248 -42.46 -35.70 46.73
N GLN A 249 -42.73 -35.65 45.41
CA GLN A 249 -43.87 -36.38 44.80
C GLN A 249 -43.67 -37.02 43.40
N VAL A 250 -42.47 -37.04 42.80
CA VAL A 250 -42.33 -37.68 41.47
C VAL A 250 -42.13 -39.19 41.55
N HIS A 251 -43.02 -39.89 40.85
CA HIS A 251 -42.98 -41.33 40.66
C HIS A 251 -41.70 -41.76 39.90
N PRO A 252 -40.92 -42.75 40.37
CA PRO A 252 -39.60 -43.11 39.85
C PRO A 252 -39.54 -43.50 38.36
N GLY A 253 -40.68 -43.80 37.73
CA GLY A 253 -40.74 -44.18 36.31
C GLY A 253 -40.48 -43.03 35.32
N VAL A 254 -40.66 -41.78 35.71
CA VAL A 254 -40.55 -40.63 34.79
C VAL A 254 -39.09 -40.30 34.47
N TRP A 255 -38.17 -40.51 35.42
CA TRP A 255 -36.74 -40.27 35.21
C TRP A 255 -36.11 -41.19 34.16
N ALA A 256 -36.57 -42.45 34.08
CA ALA A 256 -36.07 -43.43 33.11
C ALA A 256 -36.40 -43.06 31.64
N VAL A 257 -37.46 -42.28 31.41
CA VAL A 257 -37.85 -41.83 30.06
C VAL A 257 -37.03 -40.60 29.64
N LEU A 258 -36.76 -39.69 30.58
CA LEU A 258 -35.97 -38.49 30.32
C LEU A 258 -34.49 -38.79 30.09
N GLU A 259 -33.91 -39.77 30.79
CA GLU A 259 -32.54 -40.23 30.52
C GLU A 259 -32.40 -40.82 29.11
N ARG A 260 -33.41 -41.56 28.63
CA ARG A 260 -33.39 -42.12 27.27
C ARG A 260 -33.43 -41.04 26.19
N LEU A 261 -34.10 -39.93 26.43
CA LEU A 261 -34.18 -38.80 25.49
C LEU A 261 -32.92 -37.93 25.51
N GLY A 262 -32.27 -37.81 26.67
CA GLY A 262 -31.01 -37.07 26.82
C GLY A 262 -29.81 -37.69 26.10
N HIS A 263 -29.79 -39.01 25.93
CA HIS A 263 -28.70 -39.73 25.24
C HIS A 263 -28.81 -39.75 23.70
N SER A 264 -29.92 -39.27 23.14
CA SER A 264 -30.16 -39.25 21.69
C SER A 264 -29.83 -37.92 20.99
N LEU A 265 -29.31 -36.93 21.71
CA LEU A 265 -28.78 -35.70 21.12
C LEU A 265 -27.27 -35.86 20.87
N PRO A 266 -26.82 -35.87 19.59
CA PRO A 266 -25.40 -35.98 19.24
C PRO A 266 -24.59 -34.74 19.63
#